data_AF-A0A0G4F1L9-F1
#
_entry.id   AF-A0A0G4F1L9-F1
#
_cell.length_a   1.000
_cell.length_b   1.000
_cell.length_c   1.000
_cell.angle_alpha   90.00
_cell.angle_beta   90.00
_cell.angle_gamma   90.00
#
_symmetry.space_group_name_H-M   'P 1'
#
loop_
_entity.id
_entity.type
_entity.pdbx_description
1 polymer ?
#
loop_
_entity_poly.entity_id
_entity_poly.type
_entity_poly.pdbx_seq_one_letter_code
_entity_poly.pdbx_strand_id
1 'polypeptide(L)'
;MLHRLPAELLRNFVLFVGSSSCDLAALRATSQGCCSGITAELIVLIIDTSLARHSLDDLVSIDRTAPLSFDYLFRVAYVLEQGSDEWHVMGVFVRLAAIYRLIPQALSQQGPRIMLSADCISTHVPTRAAFHRLPLTMTIFKMIQGCLIYKGRSLTLVQEEQDGGAAGRGVGDIEFCVVTLVELPRLHSYRSCYKNSDPVVRENDSLYPSFSAFLLHSVMYRWCAEEVVGEKRTLFGTIHPRFLSRYRAIITDPIEKEQHGAFIMVDGQHDGGDVNADPTSVVEFRLVLMTGFRQDDSFASYMTLGQGFVEVYTTEGAARGVTSGSNLDVRLPVTMPKMRSVLGRYGLPAPSALFRTGHT
;
A
#
# COMPACT_ATOMS: atom_id res chain seq x y z
N MET A 1 24.00 -23.52 36.42
CA MET A 1 23.22 -22.45 37.08
C MET A 1 23.20 -21.24 36.16
N LEU A 2 22.14 -21.04 35.38
CA LEU A 2 21.94 -19.77 34.66
C LEU A 2 21.48 -18.75 35.70
N HIS A 3 22.33 -17.75 35.98
CA HIS A 3 21.97 -16.62 36.84
C HIS A 3 20.68 -15.98 36.33
N ARG A 4 19.69 -15.78 37.21
CA ARG A 4 18.48 -15.01 36.90
C ARG A 4 18.92 -13.57 36.58
N LEU A 5 18.92 -13.22 35.30
CA LEU A 5 19.01 -11.83 34.89
C LEU A 5 17.80 -11.08 35.48
N PRO A 6 18.01 -9.92 36.13
CA PRO A 6 16.93 -9.03 36.53
C PRO A 6 16.00 -8.75 35.34
N ALA A 7 14.69 -8.71 35.58
CA ALA A 7 13.68 -8.55 34.52
C ALA A 7 13.91 -7.28 33.68
N GLU A 8 14.41 -6.21 34.29
CA GLU A 8 14.77 -4.96 33.60
C GLU A 8 15.95 -5.11 32.63
N LEU A 9 16.97 -5.87 33.00
CA LEU A 9 18.12 -6.13 32.12
C LEU A 9 17.71 -7.02 30.96
N LEU A 10 16.85 -8.01 31.19
CA LEU A 10 16.29 -8.84 30.12
C LEU A 10 15.44 -7.99 29.15
N ARG A 11 14.59 -7.10 29.67
CA ARG A 11 13.79 -6.18 28.86
C ARG A 11 14.66 -5.28 27.98
N ASN A 12 15.69 -4.67 28.57
CA ASN A 12 16.63 -3.82 27.83
C ASN A 12 17.42 -4.62 26.80
N PHE A 13 17.85 -5.84 27.13
CA PHE A 13 18.54 -6.71 26.20
C PHE A 13 17.67 -7.10 25.01
N VAL A 14 16.41 -7.50 25.24
CA VAL A 14 15.48 -7.87 24.17
C VAL A 14 15.21 -6.69 23.22
N LEU A 15 14.99 -5.50 23.78
CA LEU A 15 14.76 -4.29 22.99
C LEU A 15 16.02 -3.83 22.25
N PHE A 16 17.20 -4.01 22.83
CA PHE A 16 18.48 -3.55 22.28
C PHE A 16 19.04 -4.50 21.22
N VAL A 17 18.92 -5.81 21.43
CA VAL A 17 19.47 -6.84 20.53
C VAL A 17 18.53 -7.12 19.36
N GLY A 18 17.26 -6.72 19.46
CA GLY A 18 16.28 -6.94 18.40
C GLY A 18 15.99 -8.42 18.20
N SER A 19 15.85 -9.18 19.30
CA SER A 19 15.51 -10.60 19.24
C SER A 19 14.22 -10.80 18.45
N SER A 20 14.21 -11.77 17.54
CA SER A 20 12.98 -12.08 16.79
C SER A 20 11.89 -12.62 17.74
N SER A 21 10.63 -12.39 17.39
CA SER A 21 9.47 -13.00 18.06
C SER A 21 9.62 -14.52 18.19
N CYS A 22 10.28 -15.18 17.23
CA CYS A 22 10.57 -16.60 17.26
C CYS A 22 11.52 -16.97 18.40
N ASP A 23 12.57 -16.18 18.61
CA ASP A 23 13.55 -16.40 19.67
C ASP A 23 12.92 -16.17 21.04
N LEU A 24 12.09 -15.14 21.17
CA LEU A 24 11.35 -14.86 22.40
C LEU A 24 10.36 -15.97 22.74
N ALA A 25 9.65 -16.51 21.74
CA ALA A 25 8.78 -17.66 21.92
C ALA A 25 9.56 -18.90 22.38
N ALA A 26 10.72 -19.17 21.76
CA ALA A 26 11.58 -20.31 22.12
C ALA A 26 12.19 -20.17 23.53
N LEU A 27 12.68 -18.98 23.88
CA LEU A 27 13.23 -18.68 25.21
C LEU A 27 12.15 -18.84 26.30
N ARG A 28 10.92 -18.38 26.01
CA ARG A 28 9.78 -18.57 26.90
C ARG A 28 9.38 -20.04 27.02
N ALA A 29 9.50 -20.86 25.98
CA ALA A 29 9.16 -22.27 26.07
C ALA A 29 10.19 -23.11 26.85
N THR A 30 11.46 -22.68 26.89
CA THR A 30 12.59 -23.52 27.33
C THR A 30 13.15 -23.19 28.71
N SER A 31 12.84 -22.03 29.29
CA SER A 31 13.44 -21.59 30.55
C SER A 31 12.41 -20.98 31.50
N GLN A 32 12.17 -21.62 32.66
CA GLN A 32 11.31 -21.09 33.72
C GLN A 32 11.73 -19.70 34.21
N GLY A 33 13.04 -19.39 34.19
CA GLY A 33 13.55 -18.06 34.56
C GLY A 33 13.29 -17.00 33.50
N CYS A 34 13.32 -17.37 32.22
CA CYS A 34 12.98 -16.47 31.11
C CYS A 34 11.46 -16.30 30.97
N CYS A 35 10.66 -17.32 31.31
CA CYS A 35 9.20 -17.25 31.34
C CYS A 35 8.68 -16.08 32.18
N SER A 36 9.30 -15.81 33.33
CA SER A 36 8.88 -14.70 34.18
C SER A 36 9.25 -13.33 33.64
N GLY A 37 10.26 -13.24 32.76
CA GLY A 37 10.74 -11.97 32.19
C GLY A 37 10.10 -11.60 30.85
N ILE A 38 9.64 -12.59 30.08
CA ILE A 38 8.94 -12.37 28.80
C ILE A 38 7.44 -12.26 29.08
N THR A 39 6.98 -11.09 29.49
CA THR A 39 5.56 -10.86 29.84
C THR A 39 4.73 -10.46 28.62
N ALA A 40 3.40 -10.45 28.76
CA ALA A 40 2.51 -10.01 27.69
C ALA A 40 2.73 -8.52 27.37
N GLU A 41 2.98 -7.70 28.39
CA GLU A 41 3.27 -6.27 28.26
C GLU A 41 4.55 -6.01 27.47
N LEU A 42 5.57 -6.87 27.62
CA LEU A 42 6.79 -6.77 26.81
C LEU A 42 6.50 -7.02 25.33
N ILE A 43 5.68 -8.03 25.01
CA ILE A 43 5.36 -8.36 23.62
C ILE A 43 4.47 -7.27 23.01
N VAL A 44 3.51 -6.72 23.77
CA VAL A 44 2.71 -5.57 23.33
C VAL A 44 3.62 -4.36 23.03
N LEU A 45 4.62 -4.09 23.87
CA LEU A 45 5.58 -3.02 23.60
C LEU A 45 6.37 -3.26 22.30
N ILE A 46 6.77 -4.51 22.01
CA ILE A 46 7.45 -4.87 20.76
C ILE A 46 6.52 -4.62 19.56
N ILE A 47 5.26 -5.04 19.67
CA ILE A 47 4.24 -4.81 18.64
C ILE A 47 4.06 -3.32 18.41
N ASP A 48 3.85 -2.53 19.45
CA ASP A 48 3.64 -1.08 19.36
C ASP A 48 4.86 -0.37 18.76
N THR A 49 6.08 -0.81 19.12
CA THR A 49 7.32 -0.32 18.53
C THR A 49 7.41 -0.65 17.05
N SER A 50 6.98 -1.85 16.64
CA SER A 50 6.94 -2.25 15.24
C SER A 50 5.91 -1.43 14.47
N LEU A 51 4.71 -1.24 15.01
CA LEU A 51 3.66 -0.41 14.40
C LEU A 51 4.15 1.03 14.19
N ALA A 52 4.76 1.64 15.21
CA ALA A 52 5.33 2.98 15.11
C ALA A 52 6.47 3.06 14.07
N ARG A 53 7.36 2.06 14.04
CA ARG A 53 8.46 1.98 13.07
C ARG A 53 7.96 1.97 11.62
N HIS A 54 6.82 1.33 11.37
CA HIS A 54 6.21 1.26 10.04
C HIS A 54 5.15 2.35 9.79
N SER A 55 5.01 3.32 10.71
CA SER A 55 4.00 4.39 10.64
C SER A 55 2.57 3.85 10.51
N LEU A 56 2.25 2.82 11.31
CA LEU A 56 0.96 2.13 11.36
C LEU A 56 0.20 2.35 12.67
N ASP A 57 0.77 3.07 13.66
CA ASP A 57 0.21 3.24 15.00
C ASP A 57 -1.18 3.92 15.04
N ASP A 58 -1.48 4.71 14.02
CA ASP A 58 -2.78 5.35 13.82
C ASP A 58 -3.72 4.56 12.89
N LEU A 59 -3.22 3.52 12.22
CA LEU A 59 -3.95 2.72 11.21
C LEU A 59 -4.27 1.30 11.63
N VAL A 60 -3.42 0.68 12.45
CA VAL A 60 -3.52 -0.72 12.82
C VAL A 60 -3.45 -0.82 14.33
N SER A 61 -4.35 -1.59 14.92
CA SER A 61 -4.35 -1.90 16.35
C SER A 61 -4.47 -3.39 16.55
N ILE A 62 -3.96 -3.86 17.69
CA ILE A 62 -4.28 -5.19 18.20
C ILE A 62 -5.51 -5.13 19.09
N ASP A 63 -6.28 -6.22 19.10
CA ASP A 63 -7.36 -6.37 20.07
C ASP A 63 -6.78 -6.56 21.48
N ARG A 64 -7.13 -5.64 22.37
CA ARG A 64 -6.72 -5.63 23.79
C ARG A 64 -7.89 -5.83 24.74
N THR A 65 -9.07 -6.16 24.23
CA THR A 65 -10.32 -6.21 25.00
C THR A 65 -10.50 -7.51 25.80
N ALA A 66 -9.82 -8.59 25.40
CA ALA A 66 -9.80 -9.88 26.08
C ALA A 66 -8.43 -10.16 26.72
N PRO A 67 -8.31 -11.14 27.64
CA PRO A 67 -7.02 -11.60 28.14
C PRO A 67 -6.07 -11.95 26.99
N LEU A 68 -4.96 -11.22 26.89
CA LEU A 68 -4.01 -11.37 25.80
C LEU A 68 -3.27 -12.71 25.93
N SER A 69 -3.59 -13.67 25.08
CA SER A 69 -2.86 -14.93 25.02
C SER A 69 -1.47 -14.70 24.39
N PHE A 70 -0.46 -15.39 24.92
CA PHE A 70 0.89 -15.33 24.35
C PHE A 70 0.94 -15.81 22.90
N ASP A 71 0.16 -16.84 22.56
CA ASP A 71 0.09 -17.36 21.19
C ASP A 71 -0.37 -16.28 20.20
N TYR A 72 -1.44 -15.55 20.53
CA TYR A 72 -1.92 -14.44 19.73
C TYR A 72 -0.88 -13.32 19.61
N LEU A 73 -0.29 -12.87 20.72
CA LEU A 73 0.70 -11.80 20.72
C LEU A 73 1.96 -12.16 19.91
N PHE A 74 2.49 -13.39 20.05
CA PHE A 74 3.64 -13.82 19.26
C PHE A 74 3.32 -13.92 17.77
N ARG A 75 2.11 -14.32 17.39
CA ARG A 75 1.70 -14.34 15.98
C ARG A 75 1.60 -12.94 15.40
N VAL A 76 1.05 -11.98 16.13
CA VAL A 76 1.03 -10.58 15.66
C VAL A 76 2.45 -10.04 15.52
N ALA A 77 3.30 -10.21 16.54
CA ALA A 77 4.69 -9.79 16.48
C ALA A 77 5.42 -10.41 15.29
N TYR A 78 5.23 -11.71 15.06
CA TYR A 78 5.78 -12.42 13.92
C TYR A 78 5.32 -11.83 12.57
N VAL A 79 4.02 -11.57 12.41
CA VAL A 79 3.46 -10.99 11.20
C VAL A 79 4.06 -9.61 10.89
N LEU A 80 4.20 -8.77 11.92
CA LEU A 80 4.78 -7.43 11.78
C LEU A 80 6.27 -7.51 11.45
N GLU A 81 7.01 -8.41 12.10
CA GLU A 81 8.44 -8.63 11.83
C GLU A 81 8.68 -9.16 10.41
N GLN A 82 7.90 -10.13 9.96
CA GLN A 82 8.08 -10.71 8.63
C GLN A 82 7.74 -9.69 7.53
N GLY A 83 6.65 -8.93 7.70
CA GLY A 83 6.14 -7.99 6.70
C GLY A 83 6.82 -6.64 6.64
N SER A 84 7.99 -6.44 7.25
CA SER A 84 8.62 -5.12 7.47
C SER A 84 8.45 -4.12 6.32
N ASP A 85 8.91 -4.47 5.10
CA ASP A 85 8.83 -3.57 3.94
C ASP A 85 7.41 -3.49 3.37
N GLU A 86 6.71 -4.62 3.33
CA GLU A 86 5.35 -4.74 2.80
C GLU A 86 4.35 -3.93 3.64
N TRP A 87 4.52 -3.90 4.96
CA TRP A 87 3.72 -3.11 5.90
C TRP A 87 3.80 -1.62 5.64
N HIS A 88 4.95 -1.12 5.19
CA HIS A 88 5.08 0.29 4.82
C HIS A 88 4.14 0.64 3.65
N VAL A 89 4.15 -0.16 2.57
CA VAL A 89 3.29 0.08 1.40
C VAL A 89 1.82 -0.21 1.71
N MET A 90 1.55 -1.24 2.50
CA MET A 90 0.20 -1.55 2.96
C MET A 90 -0.36 -0.45 3.87
N GLY A 91 0.48 0.22 4.66
CA GLY A 91 0.09 1.42 5.43
C GLY A 91 -0.40 2.55 4.52
N VAL A 92 0.29 2.79 3.40
CA VAL A 92 -0.15 3.76 2.38
C VAL A 92 -1.52 3.36 1.81
N PHE A 93 -1.67 2.09 1.44
CA PHE A 93 -2.95 1.56 0.96
C PHE A 93 -4.09 1.75 1.98
N VAL A 94 -3.85 1.44 3.26
CA VAL A 94 -4.86 1.59 4.33
C VAL A 94 -5.24 3.07 4.54
N ARG A 95 -4.28 3.99 4.46
CA ARG A 95 -4.57 5.44 4.53
C ARG A 95 -5.47 5.89 3.38
N LEU A 96 -5.15 5.49 2.16
CA LEU A 96 -5.98 5.79 1.01
C LEU A 96 -7.36 5.16 1.16
N ALA A 97 -7.44 3.89 1.56
CA ALA A 97 -8.71 3.21 1.81
C ALA A 97 -9.56 3.97 2.86
N ALA A 98 -8.95 4.54 3.89
CA ALA A 98 -9.66 5.40 4.86
C ALA A 98 -10.15 6.71 4.22
N ILE A 99 -9.32 7.41 3.44
CA ILE A 99 -9.69 8.65 2.74
C ILE A 99 -10.84 8.41 1.74
N TYR A 100 -10.77 7.30 1.00
CA TYR A 100 -11.81 6.84 0.07
C TYR A 100 -12.97 6.11 0.77
N ARG A 101 -13.01 6.11 2.11
CA ARG A 101 -14.11 5.56 2.92
C ARG A 101 -14.41 4.08 2.66
N LEU A 102 -13.42 3.33 2.21
CA LEU A 102 -13.50 1.87 2.09
C LEU A 102 -13.50 1.20 3.46
N ILE A 103 -13.04 1.90 4.50
CA ILE A 103 -13.10 1.44 5.90
C ILE A 103 -14.34 2.08 6.55
N PRO A 104 -15.40 1.30 6.84
CA PRO A 104 -16.63 1.85 7.43
C PRO A 104 -16.36 2.57 8.76
N GLN A 105 -16.85 3.82 8.89
CA GLN A 105 -16.73 4.59 10.12
C GLN A 105 -17.41 3.91 11.32
N ALA A 106 -18.48 3.14 11.09
CA ALA A 106 -19.18 2.40 12.15
C ALA A 106 -18.32 1.32 12.81
N LEU A 107 -17.30 0.80 12.11
CA LEU A 107 -16.32 -0.13 12.68
C LEU A 107 -15.27 0.59 13.55
N SER A 108 -15.37 1.91 13.69
CA SER A 108 -14.35 2.75 14.30
C SER A 108 -14.97 3.79 15.22
N GLN A 109 -15.00 3.50 16.53
CA GLN A 109 -15.35 4.51 17.53
C GLN A 109 -14.16 5.43 17.88
N GLN A 110 -12.95 5.14 17.39
CA GLN A 110 -11.69 5.80 17.79
C GLN A 110 -10.81 6.26 16.60
N GLY A 111 -11.36 6.36 15.38
CA GLY A 111 -10.61 6.66 14.15
C GLY A 111 -10.26 5.41 13.34
N PRO A 112 -10.12 5.51 12.00
CA PRO A 112 -10.14 4.37 11.07
C PRO A 112 -8.94 3.45 11.27
N ARG A 113 -9.06 2.55 12.25
CA ARG A 113 -8.05 1.58 12.62
C ARG A 113 -8.52 0.19 12.26
N ILE A 114 -7.68 -0.53 11.54
CA ILE A 114 -7.84 -1.94 11.26
C ILE A 114 -7.44 -2.71 12.52
N MET A 115 -8.39 -3.47 13.05
CA MET A 115 -8.18 -4.28 14.22
C MET A 115 -7.67 -5.67 13.81
N LEU A 116 -6.45 -6.01 14.23
CA LEU A 116 -5.94 -7.37 14.15
C LEU A 116 -6.52 -8.16 15.33
N SER A 117 -7.68 -8.78 15.15
CA SER A 117 -8.29 -9.61 16.21
C SER A 117 -7.63 -10.98 16.33
N ALA A 118 -7.83 -11.66 17.46
CA ALA A 118 -7.37 -13.04 17.64
C ALA A 118 -7.99 -13.99 16.60
N ASP A 119 -9.25 -13.77 16.22
CA ASP A 119 -9.94 -14.56 15.18
C ASP A 119 -9.32 -14.34 13.79
N CYS A 120 -9.02 -13.09 13.44
CA CYS A 120 -8.34 -12.76 12.19
C CYS A 120 -6.95 -13.43 12.12
N ILE A 121 -6.15 -13.27 13.17
CA ILE A 121 -4.79 -13.82 13.24
C ILE A 121 -4.82 -15.35 13.24
N SER A 122 -5.72 -15.99 13.98
CA SER A 122 -5.80 -17.45 14.01
C SER A 122 -6.29 -18.03 12.68
N THR A 123 -7.21 -17.34 11.99
CA THR A 123 -7.74 -17.76 10.68
C THR A 123 -6.69 -17.65 9.57
N HIS A 124 -5.94 -16.55 9.53
CA HIS A 124 -5.00 -16.26 8.44
C HIS A 124 -3.57 -16.68 8.74
N VAL A 125 -3.21 -16.84 10.01
CA VAL A 125 -1.88 -17.23 10.49
C VAL A 125 -2.02 -18.41 11.47
N PRO A 126 -2.64 -19.54 11.06
CA PRO A 126 -2.80 -20.69 11.95
C PRO A 126 -1.45 -21.32 12.30
N THR A 127 -0.48 -21.24 11.38
CA THR A 127 0.90 -21.73 11.53
C THR A 127 1.86 -20.87 10.70
N ARG A 128 3.16 -20.94 10.98
CA ARG A 128 4.21 -20.29 10.16
C ARG A 128 4.19 -20.77 8.71
N ALA A 129 3.99 -22.07 8.50
CA ALA A 129 3.92 -22.64 7.16
C ALA A 129 2.70 -22.12 6.39
N ALA A 130 1.55 -21.96 7.04
CA ALA A 130 0.36 -21.40 6.43
C ALA A 130 0.54 -19.93 6.04
N PHE A 131 1.22 -19.14 6.87
CA PHE A 131 1.53 -17.72 6.60
C PHE A 131 2.31 -17.52 5.30
N HIS A 132 3.25 -18.44 5.03
CA HIS A 132 4.14 -18.40 3.86
C HIS A 132 3.55 -19.10 2.62
N ARG A 133 2.28 -19.51 2.64
CA ARG A 133 1.61 -20.12 1.46
C ARG A 133 1.30 -19.11 0.37
N LEU A 134 1.13 -17.84 0.74
CA LEU A 134 0.90 -16.75 -0.19
C LEU A 134 2.07 -15.76 -0.10
N PRO A 135 2.30 -14.98 -1.16
CA PRO A 135 3.14 -13.80 -1.07
C PRO A 135 2.73 -12.91 0.10
N LEU A 136 3.72 -12.34 0.76
CA LEU A 136 3.55 -11.64 2.03
C LEU A 136 2.57 -10.47 1.96
N THR A 137 2.65 -9.64 0.92
CA THR A 137 1.70 -8.54 0.70
C THR A 137 0.26 -9.05 0.55
N MET A 138 0.08 -10.20 -0.11
CA MET A 138 -1.24 -10.83 -0.27
C MET A 138 -1.76 -11.39 1.05
N THR A 139 -0.89 -11.98 1.87
CA THR A 139 -1.26 -12.41 3.23
C THR A 139 -1.65 -11.22 4.10
N ILE A 140 -0.91 -10.12 4.04
CA ILE A 140 -1.23 -8.87 4.75
C ILE A 140 -2.58 -8.33 4.29
N PHE A 141 -2.80 -8.23 2.98
CA PHE A 141 -4.10 -7.85 2.43
C PHE A 141 -5.23 -8.75 2.94
N LYS A 142 -5.03 -10.08 2.93
CA LYS A 142 -6.00 -11.05 3.39
C LYS A 142 -6.37 -10.88 4.87
N MET A 143 -5.45 -10.44 5.72
CA MET A 143 -5.73 -10.14 7.13
C MET A 143 -6.59 -8.89 7.30
N ILE A 144 -6.47 -7.91 6.41
CA ILE A 144 -7.17 -6.63 6.53
C ILE A 144 -8.44 -6.53 5.67
N GLN A 145 -8.62 -7.42 4.69
CA GLN A 145 -9.68 -7.38 3.69
C GLN A 145 -11.09 -7.31 4.27
N GLY A 146 -11.33 -7.94 5.43
CA GLY A 146 -12.64 -7.96 6.08
C GLY A 146 -13.08 -6.59 6.59
N CYS A 147 -12.16 -5.62 6.67
CA CYS A 147 -12.43 -4.24 7.03
C CYS A 147 -12.70 -3.34 5.81
N LEU A 148 -12.58 -3.87 4.59
CA LEU A 148 -12.65 -3.12 3.35
C LEU A 148 -13.97 -3.40 2.63
N ILE A 149 -14.77 -2.35 2.46
CA ILE A 149 -16.07 -2.40 1.80
C ILE A 149 -16.11 -1.34 0.71
N TYR A 150 -16.47 -1.73 -0.51
CA TYR A 150 -16.73 -0.82 -1.62
C TYR A 150 -18.12 -1.10 -2.19
N LYS A 151 -18.97 -0.07 -2.26
CA LYS A 151 -20.35 -0.18 -2.77
C LYS A 151 -21.15 -1.32 -2.13
N GLY A 152 -20.97 -1.50 -0.82
CA GLY A 152 -21.62 -2.56 -0.03
C GLY A 152 -21.05 -3.96 -0.23
N ARG A 153 -19.95 -4.13 -0.98
CA ARG A 153 -19.28 -5.42 -1.19
C ARG A 153 -17.93 -5.46 -0.48
N SER A 154 -17.64 -6.58 0.17
CA SER A 154 -16.32 -6.82 0.78
C SER A 154 -15.25 -6.97 -0.31
N LEU A 155 -14.11 -6.31 -0.15
CA LEU A 155 -12.95 -6.46 -1.03
C LEU A 155 -12.13 -7.71 -0.67
N THR A 156 -12.77 -8.88 -0.77
CA THR A 156 -12.16 -10.16 -0.40
C THR A 156 -11.24 -10.67 -1.51
N LEU A 157 -10.05 -11.10 -1.13
CA LEU A 157 -9.12 -11.89 -1.93
C LEU A 157 -9.66 -13.31 -2.09
N VAL A 158 -10.12 -13.61 -3.30
CA VAL A 158 -10.59 -14.94 -3.70
C VAL A 158 -9.46 -15.66 -4.43
N GLN A 159 -9.31 -16.96 -4.16
CA GLN A 159 -8.42 -17.85 -4.91
C GLN A 159 -9.29 -18.94 -5.51
N GLU A 160 -9.43 -18.95 -6.82
CA GLU A 160 -10.14 -20.01 -7.53
C GLU A 160 -9.15 -21.13 -7.86
N GLU A 161 -9.40 -22.32 -7.31
CA GLU A 161 -8.73 -23.53 -7.77
C GLU A 161 -9.39 -23.95 -9.09
N GLN A 162 -8.83 -23.53 -10.21
CA GLN A 162 -9.22 -24.09 -11.51
C GLN A 162 -8.54 -25.44 -11.71
N ASP A 163 -9.36 -26.48 -11.93
CA ASP A 163 -8.89 -27.79 -12.38
C ASP A 163 -8.25 -27.67 -13.77
N GLY A 164 -6.93 -27.50 -13.82
CA GLY A 164 -6.12 -27.62 -15.05
C GLY A 164 -5.63 -26.32 -15.69
N GLY A 165 -5.73 -25.16 -15.03
CA GLY A 165 -5.27 -23.87 -15.57
C GLY A 165 -4.80 -22.90 -14.48
N ALA A 166 -4.04 -21.87 -14.86
CA ALA A 166 -3.48 -20.86 -13.95
C ALA A 166 -4.54 -20.36 -12.97
N ALA A 167 -4.31 -20.58 -11.67
CA ALA A 167 -5.29 -20.25 -10.63
C ALA A 167 -5.61 -18.75 -10.65
N GLY A 168 -6.80 -18.40 -11.15
CA GLY A 168 -7.33 -17.05 -11.12
C GLY A 168 -7.49 -16.57 -9.68
N ARG A 169 -7.17 -15.30 -9.45
CA ARG A 169 -7.39 -14.63 -8.17
C ARG A 169 -8.24 -13.40 -8.40
N GLY A 170 -8.97 -12.97 -7.38
CA GLY A 170 -9.76 -11.75 -7.47
C GLY A 170 -9.72 -10.94 -6.20
N VAL A 171 -9.86 -9.61 -6.31
CA VAL A 171 -10.16 -8.71 -5.19
C VAL A 171 -11.43 -7.94 -5.51
N GLY A 172 -12.52 -8.23 -4.78
CA GLY A 172 -13.82 -7.64 -5.08
C GLY A 172 -14.34 -8.11 -6.43
N ASP A 173 -14.51 -7.19 -7.37
CA ASP A 173 -14.94 -7.44 -8.76
C ASP A 173 -13.78 -7.46 -9.77
N ILE A 174 -12.53 -7.41 -9.28
CA ILE A 174 -11.34 -7.36 -10.13
C ILE A 174 -10.64 -8.72 -10.13
N GLU A 175 -10.57 -9.34 -11.29
CA GLU A 175 -9.78 -10.55 -11.52
C GLU A 175 -8.33 -10.21 -11.90
N PHE A 176 -7.39 -11.00 -11.40
CA PHE A 176 -5.97 -10.88 -11.67
C PHE A 176 -5.26 -12.23 -11.57
N CYS A 177 -4.06 -12.31 -12.13
CA CYS A 177 -3.15 -13.43 -11.92
C CYS A 177 -1.78 -12.95 -11.45
N VAL A 178 -1.08 -13.81 -10.71
CA VAL A 178 0.31 -13.57 -10.32
C VAL A 178 1.20 -14.04 -11.46
N VAL A 179 2.01 -13.13 -12.00
CA VAL A 179 3.00 -13.45 -13.02
C VAL A 179 4.30 -13.80 -12.31
N THR A 180 4.72 -15.05 -12.43
CA THR A 180 5.95 -15.55 -11.81
C THR A 180 7.20 -15.01 -12.50
N LEU A 181 8.33 -15.04 -11.79
CA LEU A 181 9.63 -14.63 -12.34
C LEU A 181 10.04 -15.38 -13.61
N VAL A 182 9.58 -16.63 -13.77
CA VAL A 182 9.91 -17.47 -14.94
C VAL A 182 9.05 -17.14 -16.16
N GLU A 183 7.84 -16.61 -15.96
CA GLU A 183 6.93 -16.17 -17.02
C GLU A 183 7.33 -14.81 -17.61
N LEU A 184 8.09 -14.01 -16.86
CA LEU A 184 8.64 -12.74 -17.36
C LEU A 184 9.76 -13.00 -18.40
N PRO A 185 9.77 -12.29 -19.54
CA PRO A 185 10.90 -12.30 -20.47
C PRO A 185 12.23 -11.94 -19.78
N ARG A 186 13.35 -12.44 -20.34
CA ARG A 186 14.69 -12.20 -19.75
C ARG A 186 15.05 -10.73 -19.62
N LEU A 187 14.59 -9.90 -20.55
CA LEU A 187 14.87 -8.47 -20.60
C LEU A 187 13.68 -7.60 -20.13
N HIS A 188 12.68 -8.21 -19.50
CA HIS A 188 11.53 -7.47 -18.98
C HIS A 188 11.94 -6.56 -17.81
N SER A 189 11.50 -5.29 -17.82
CA SER A 189 11.86 -4.29 -16.81
C SER A 189 11.53 -4.73 -15.38
N TYR A 190 10.34 -5.33 -15.17
CA TYR A 190 9.93 -5.82 -13.85
C TYR A 190 10.77 -6.98 -13.31
N ARG A 191 11.59 -7.64 -14.13
CA ARG A 191 12.42 -8.75 -13.67
C ARG A 191 13.48 -8.29 -12.67
N SER A 192 14.04 -7.08 -12.83
CA SER A 192 15.06 -6.53 -11.94
C SER A 192 14.52 -6.07 -10.58
N CYS A 193 13.21 -5.78 -10.49
CA CYS A 193 12.56 -5.36 -9.25
C CYS A 193 11.63 -6.43 -8.65
N TYR A 194 11.61 -7.64 -9.23
CA TYR A 194 10.71 -8.71 -8.81
C TYR A 194 10.98 -9.13 -7.36
N LYS A 195 9.92 -9.20 -6.55
CA LYS A 195 9.96 -9.71 -5.18
C LYS A 195 8.98 -10.86 -5.02
N ASN A 196 9.43 -11.99 -4.46
CA ASN A 196 8.52 -13.10 -4.14
C ASN A 196 7.48 -12.71 -3.07
N SER A 197 7.81 -11.78 -2.18
CA SER A 197 6.92 -11.27 -1.14
C SER A 197 5.83 -10.35 -1.69
N ASP A 198 6.07 -9.72 -2.85
CA ASP A 198 5.19 -8.74 -3.49
C ASP A 198 5.28 -8.87 -5.02
N PRO A 199 4.69 -9.93 -5.61
CA PRO A 199 4.99 -10.37 -6.96
C PRO A 199 4.28 -9.52 -8.01
N VAL A 200 4.76 -9.61 -9.25
CA VAL A 200 4.12 -9.00 -10.42
C VAL A 200 2.70 -9.54 -10.59
N VAL A 201 1.77 -8.64 -10.92
CA VAL A 201 0.35 -8.96 -11.08
C VAL A 201 -0.14 -8.48 -12.43
N ARG A 202 -0.91 -9.34 -13.09
CA ARG A 202 -1.62 -9.00 -14.32
C ARG A 202 -3.12 -8.91 -14.05
N GLU A 203 -3.71 -7.82 -14.52
CA GLU A 203 -5.14 -7.55 -14.52
C GLU A 203 -5.57 -7.27 -15.96
N ASN A 204 -6.18 -8.25 -16.63
CA ASN A 204 -6.47 -8.18 -18.07
C ASN A 204 -5.20 -7.80 -18.86
N ASP A 205 -5.26 -6.67 -19.58
CA ASP A 205 -4.18 -6.14 -20.40
C ASP A 205 -3.17 -5.28 -19.62
N SER A 206 -3.36 -5.10 -18.31
CA SER A 206 -2.50 -4.28 -17.46
C SER A 206 -1.57 -5.15 -16.63
N LEU A 207 -0.29 -4.80 -16.60
CA LEU A 207 0.75 -5.47 -15.84
C LEU A 207 1.35 -4.50 -14.82
N TYR A 208 1.32 -4.89 -13.54
CA TYR A 208 1.84 -4.12 -12.43
C TYR A 208 3.12 -4.77 -11.89
N PRO A 209 4.13 -3.98 -11.50
CA PRO A 209 5.41 -4.52 -11.03
C PRO A 209 5.31 -5.29 -9.70
N SER A 210 4.19 -5.13 -8.99
CA SER A 210 3.93 -5.77 -7.71
C SER A 210 2.42 -5.83 -7.40
N PHE A 211 2.01 -6.67 -6.45
CA PHE A 211 0.62 -6.73 -5.97
C PHE A 211 0.26 -5.46 -5.18
N SER A 212 1.20 -4.87 -4.45
CA SER A 212 0.99 -3.58 -3.79
C SER A 212 0.75 -2.44 -4.79
N ALA A 213 1.48 -2.40 -5.91
CA ALA A 213 1.23 -1.44 -6.99
C ALA A 213 -0.18 -1.60 -7.59
N PHE A 214 -0.60 -2.85 -7.82
CA PHE A 214 -1.97 -3.16 -8.24
C PHE A 214 -3.02 -2.66 -7.23
N LEU A 215 -2.82 -2.86 -5.92
CA LEU A 215 -3.74 -2.38 -4.89
C LEU A 215 -3.80 -0.84 -4.82
N LEU A 216 -2.64 -0.17 -4.89
CA LEU A 216 -2.58 1.29 -4.89
C LEU A 216 -3.26 1.88 -6.13
N HIS A 217 -3.05 1.29 -7.30
CA HIS A 217 -3.77 1.66 -8.51
C HIS A 217 -5.28 1.44 -8.35
N SER A 218 -5.69 0.28 -7.85
CA SER A 218 -7.10 -0.07 -7.65
C SER A 218 -7.82 0.89 -6.69
N VAL A 219 -7.21 1.26 -5.56
CA VAL A 219 -7.83 2.20 -4.61
C VAL A 219 -7.95 3.61 -5.19
N MET A 220 -6.94 4.08 -5.92
CA MET A 220 -6.96 5.42 -6.50
C MET A 220 -7.89 5.54 -7.71
N TYR A 221 -7.96 4.50 -8.55
CA TYR A 221 -8.62 4.61 -9.86
C TYR A 221 -9.98 3.89 -9.93
N ARG A 222 -10.15 2.77 -9.23
CA ARG A 222 -11.37 1.93 -9.33
C ARG A 222 -12.29 2.04 -8.12
N TRP A 223 -11.72 2.07 -6.93
CA TRP A 223 -12.45 2.12 -5.66
C TRP A 223 -12.60 3.54 -5.10
N CYS A 224 -12.31 4.56 -5.90
CA CYS A 224 -12.42 5.96 -5.50
C CYS A 224 -13.84 6.54 -5.61
N ALA A 225 -14.73 5.89 -6.37
CA ALA A 225 -16.03 6.41 -6.76
C ALA A 225 -17.16 6.16 -5.73
N GLU A 226 -16.86 6.23 -4.44
CA GLU A 226 -17.89 6.31 -3.40
C GLU A 226 -18.58 7.68 -3.51
N GLU A 227 -19.92 7.71 -3.60
CA GLU A 227 -20.71 8.93 -3.85
C GLU A 227 -20.39 10.07 -2.88
N VAL A 228 -19.88 9.74 -1.70
CA VAL A 228 -19.61 10.68 -0.60
C VAL A 228 -18.16 11.17 -0.55
N VAL A 229 -17.22 10.55 -1.26
CA VAL A 229 -15.80 10.96 -1.23
C VAL A 229 -15.55 12.18 -2.11
N GLY A 230 -16.37 12.36 -3.16
CA GLY A 230 -16.33 13.55 -4.00
C GLY A 230 -15.00 13.73 -4.73
N GLU A 231 -14.27 12.65 -5.00
CA GLU A 231 -13.09 12.70 -5.86
C GLU A 231 -13.47 13.30 -7.21
N LYS A 232 -12.67 14.26 -7.65
CA LYS A 232 -12.88 14.93 -8.93
C LYS A 232 -11.61 14.84 -9.74
N ARG A 233 -11.76 14.50 -11.02
CA ARG A 233 -10.77 14.84 -12.03
C ARG A 233 -10.79 16.36 -12.17
N THR A 234 -9.74 17.02 -11.69
CA THR A 234 -9.66 18.48 -11.65
C THR A 234 -8.95 19.07 -12.84
N LEU A 235 -8.16 18.24 -13.53
CA LEU A 235 -7.38 18.66 -14.67
C LEU A 235 -7.13 17.48 -15.62
N PHE A 236 -7.23 17.76 -16.92
CA PHE A 236 -6.90 16.85 -18.00
C PHE A 236 -6.18 17.61 -19.09
N GLY A 237 -5.13 17.03 -19.67
CA GLY A 237 -4.67 17.49 -20.96
C GLY A 237 -3.55 16.69 -21.58
N THR A 238 -3.36 16.94 -22.87
CA THR A 238 -2.31 16.33 -23.69
C THR A 238 -1.02 17.12 -23.60
N ILE A 239 0.09 16.42 -23.44
CA ILE A 239 1.44 16.98 -23.42
C ILE A 239 1.77 17.58 -24.79
N HIS A 240 2.20 18.84 -24.78
CA HIS A 240 2.71 19.46 -26.00
C HIS A 240 3.97 18.71 -26.51
N PRO A 241 4.11 18.45 -27.83
CA PRO A 241 5.23 17.70 -28.41
C PRO A 241 6.63 18.15 -27.95
N ARG A 242 6.81 19.46 -27.77
CA ARG A 242 8.06 20.08 -27.26
C ARG A 242 8.51 19.58 -25.88
N PHE A 243 7.63 18.96 -25.10
CA PHE A 243 7.89 18.46 -23.76
C PHE A 243 7.92 16.94 -23.66
N LEU A 244 7.79 16.19 -24.78
CA LEU A 244 7.70 14.74 -24.76
C LEU A 244 8.93 14.05 -24.15
N SER A 245 10.14 14.58 -24.34
CA SER A 245 11.35 14.02 -23.72
C SER A 245 11.32 14.12 -22.19
N ARG A 246 10.89 15.27 -21.65
CA ARG A 246 10.75 15.52 -20.21
C ARG A 246 9.60 14.72 -19.61
N TYR A 247 8.50 14.60 -20.36
CA TYR A 247 7.38 13.76 -19.99
C TYR A 247 7.75 12.27 -19.99
N ARG A 248 8.59 11.83 -20.92
CA ARG A 248 9.10 10.46 -20.90
C ARG A 248 9.96 10.21 -19.66
N ALA A 249 10.82 11.16 -19.28
CA ALA A 249 11.62 11.06 -18.07
C ALA A 249 10.76 10.84 -16.81
N ILE A 250 9.67 11.60 -16.61
CA ILE A 250 8.81 11.38 -15.45
C ILE A 250 8.15 9.99 -15.43
N ILE A 251 7.93 9.36 -16.58
CA ILE A 251 7.37 7.99 -16.69
C ILE A 251 8.44 6.92 -16.49
N THR A 252 9.65 7.13 -17.00
CA THR A 252 10.68 6.08 -17.05
C THR A 252 11.71 6.15 -15.94
N ASP A 253 11.88 7.32 -15.32
CA ASP A 253 12.91 7.51 -14.30
C ASP A 253 12.69 6.53 -13.14
N PRO A 254 13.77 5.94 -12.60
CA PRO A 254 13.65 4.96 -11.55
C PRO A 254 13.00 5.59 -10.31
N ILE A 255 12.17 4.81 -9.63
CA ILE A 255 11.67 5.15 -8.30
C ILE A 255 12.86 5.03 -7.34
N GLU A 256 13.65 6.08 -7.24
CA GLU A 256 14.68 6.16 -6.21
C GLU A 256 13.98 6.09 -4.85
N LYS A 257 14.25 5.02 -4.10
CA LYS A 257 13.74 4.80 -2.73
C LYS A 257 14.05 5.99 -1.79
N GLU A 258 14.98 6.85 -2.18
CA GLU A 258 15.47 8.02 -1.43
C GLU A 258 14.85 9.36 -1.89
N GLN A 259 13.82 9.38 -2.74
CA GLN A 259 13.16 10.63 -3.14
C GLN A 259 12.22 11.21 -2.04
N HIS A 260 12.79 11.42 -0.85
CA HIS A 260 12.46 12.48 0.12
C HIS A 260 10.98 12.59 0.49
N GLY A 261 10.27 11.46 0.59
CA GLY A 261 8.91 11.37 1.10
C GLY A 261 7.89 12.31 0.46
N ALA A 262 8.19 12.91 -0.70
CA ALA A 262 7.42 14.02 -1.27
C ALA A 262 6.21 13.53 -2.06
N PHE A 263 6.37 12.39 -2.72
CA PHE A 263 5.34 11.68 -3.47
C PHE A 263 5.70 10.18 -3.54
N ILE A 264 4.73 9.35 -3.89
CA ILE A 264 4.90 7.92 -4.16
C ILE A 264 4.59 7.67 -5.64
N MET A 265 5.41 6.88 -6.32
CA MET A 265 5.18 6.46 -7.70
C MET A 265 4.64 5.04 -7.74
N VAL A 266 3.63 4.81 -8.57
CA VAL A 266 3.04 3.49 -8.83
C VAL A 266 3.05 3.27 -10.34
N ASP A 267 3.85 2.31 -10.77
CA ASP A 267 4.06 2.01 -12.19
C ASP A 267 3.09 0.94 -12.68
N GLY A 268 2.85 0.96 -13.99
CA GLY A 268 2.15 -0.08 -14.69
C GLY A 268 2.43 -0.04 -16.18
N GLN A 269 2.07 -1.13 -16.86
CA GLN A 269 2.24 -1.30 -18.29
C GLN A 269 0.95 -1.85 -18.89
N HIS A 270 0.60 -1.42 -20.09
CA HIS A 270 -0.46 -2.00 -20.88
C HIS A 270 0.18 -2.69 -22.09
N ASP A 271 0.09 -4.01 -22.12
CA ASP A 271 0.78 -4.88 -23.09
C ASP A 271 -0.20 -5.77 -23.88
N GLY A 272 -1.50 -5.47 -23.82
CA GLY A 272 -2.54 -6.21 -24.54
C GLY A 272 -2.72 -7.65 -24.05
N GLY A 273 -2.29 -7.96 -22.82
CA GLY A 273 -2.43 -9.28 -22.24
C GLY A 273 -1.26 -10.22 -22.55
N ASP A 274 -0.25 -9.77 -23.30
CA ASP A 274 0.93 -10.55 -23.65
C ASP A 274 2.18 -9.98 -23.00
N VAL A 275 2.71 -10.71 -22.02
CA VAL A 275 3.96 -10.34 -21.34
C VAL A 275 5.18 -10.38 -22.27
N ASN A 276 5.05 -11.03 -23.43
CA ASN A 276 6.07 -11.08 -24.48
C ASN A 276 5.80 -10.08 -25.61
N ALA A 277 4.84 -9.17 -25.44
CA ALA A 277 4.54 -8.14 -26.43
C ALA A 277 5.80 -7.38 -26.84
N ASP A 278 5.84 -6.92 -28.10
CA ASP A 278 6.92 -6.08 -28.58
C ASP A 278 7.06 -4.86 -27.66
N PRO A 279 8.24 -4.58 -27.08
CA PRO A 279 8.44 -3.43 -26.20
C PRO A 279 8.02 -2.09 -26.80
N THR A 280 7.95 -1.97 -28.13
CA THR A 280 7.47 -0.76 -28.82
C THR A 280 5.95 -0.62 -28.83
N SER A 281 5.22 -1.71 -28.55
CA SER A 281 3.77 -1.74 -28.43
C SER A 281 3.28 -1.58 -26.99
N VAL A 282 4.15 -1.80 -26.02
CA VAL A 282 3.86 -1.63 -24.59
C VAL A 282 3.68 -0.15 -24.26
N VAL A 283 2.56 0.17 -23.64
CA VAL A 283 2.26 1.51 -23.15
C VAL A 283 2.53 1.57 -21.65
N GLU A 284 3.56 2.29 -21.25
CA GLU A 284 3.84 2.56 -19.84
C GLU A 284 2.88 3.62 -19.29
N PHE A 285 2.44 3.40 -18.06
CA PHE A 285 1.73 4.40 -17.27
C PHE A 285 2.29 4.49 -15.86
N ARG A 286 2.09 5.65 -15.24
CA ARG A 286 2.57 5.96 -13.89
C ARG A 286 1.54 6.79 -13.14
N LEU A 287 1.24 6.40 -11.92
CA LEU A 287 0.54 7.24 -10.95
C LEU A 287 1.55 7.90 -10.03
N VAL A 288 1.40 9.19 -9.78
CA VAL A 288 2.21 9.94 -8.81
C VAL A 288 1.31 10.43 -7.70
N LEU A 289 1.34 9.75 -6.55
CA LEU A 289 0.60 10.08 -5.35
C LEU A 289 1.28 11.22 -4.59
N MET A 290 0.61 12.38 -4.51
CA MET A 290 1.15 13.62 -3.96
C MET A 290 0.69 13.90 -2.52
N THR A 291 -0.51 13.43 -2.16
CA THR A 291 -1.07 13.43 -0.79
C THR A 291 -1.92 12.19 -0.56
N GLY A 292 -2.14 11.85 0.70
CA GLY A 292 -3.00 10.75 1.15
C GLY A 292 -2.23 9.56 1.72
N PHE A 293 -0.90 9.66 1.80
CA PHE A 293 -0.02 8.61 2.29
C PHE A 293 0.66 8.92 3.62
N ARG A 294 0.48 10.14 4.15
CA ARG A 294 1.02 10.57 5.45
C ARG A 294 -0.05 10.58 6.52
N GLN A 295 0.39 10.58 7.78
CA GLN A 295 -0.48 10.60 8.96
C GLN A 295 -1.43 11.79 9.00
N ASP A 296 -0.95 12.98 8.64
CA ASP A 296 -1.74 14.21 8.71
C ASP A 296 -2.49 14.53 7.41
N ASP A 297 -2.39 13.66 6.40
CA ASP A 297 -3.09 13.88 5.13
C ASP A 297 -4.59 13.56 5.32
N SER A 298 -5.44 14.58 5.20
CA SER A 298 -6.90 14.44 5.29
C SER A 298 -7.59 14.20 3.95
N PHE A 299 -6.83 14.24 2.85
CA PHE A 299 -7.32 14.07 1.49
C PHE A 299 -6.22 13.47 0.60
N ALA A 300 -6.62 12.85 -0.50
CA ALA A 300 -5.74 12.25 -1.48
C ALA A 300 -5.63 13.16 -2.71
N SER A 301 -4.46 13.16 -3.33
CA SER A 301 -4.25 13.79 -4.62
C SER A 301 -3.17 13.01 -5.37
N TYR A 302 -3.43 12.74 -6.64
CA TYR A 302 -2.50 12.03 -7.48
C TYR A 302 -2.58 12.51 -8.94
N MET A 303 -1.54 12.18 -9.69
CA MET A 303 -1.43 12.46 -11.11
C MET A 303 -1.34 11.14 -11.87
N THR A 304 -2.09 11.00 -12.97
CA THR A 304 -1.94 9.89 -13.91
C THR A 304 -1.11 10.36 -15.09
N LEU A 305 -0.17 9.52 -15.52
CA LEU A 305 0.73 9.76 -16.64
C LEU A 305 0.68 8.53 -17.54
N GLY A 306 0.28 8.69 -18.78
CA GLY A 306 0.33 7.61 -19.79
C GLY A 306 -0.14 8.12 -21.14
N GLN A 307 0.32 7.50 -22.23
CA GLN A 307 -0.11 7.80 -23.61
C GLN A 307 0.01 9.28 -24.03
N GLY A 308 0.89 10.06 -23.38
CA GLY A 308 1.03 11.49 -23.66
C GLY A 308 -0.02 12.38 -22.98
N PHE A 309 -0.81 11.83 -22.06
CA PHE A 309 -1.77 12.56 -21.24
C PHE A 309 -1.26 12.74 -19.81
N VAL A 310 -1.78 13.79 -19.18
CA VAL A 310 -1.69 14.02 -17.73
C VAL A 310 -3.09 14.28 -17.23
N GLU A 311 -3.48 13.56 -16.18
CA GLU A 311 -4.70 13.84 -15.45
C GLU A 311 -4.37 14.06 -13.97
N VAL A 312 -5.14 14.91 -13.31
CA VAL A 312 -5.00 15.16 -11.87
C VAL A 312 -6.33 14.88 -11.19
N TYR A 313 -6.23 14.12 -10.12
CA TYR A 313 -7.35 13.73 -9.28
C TYR A 313 -7.07 14.21 -7.87
N THR A 314 -8.13 14.66 -7.18
CA THR A 314 -8.03 14.98 -5.76
C THR A 314 -9.37 14.90 -5.05
N THR A 315 -9.32 14.57 -3.76
CA THR A 315 -10.41 14.69 -2.80
C THR A 315 -10.32 15.96 -1.96
N GLU A 316 -9.40 16.89 -2.28
CA GLU A 316 -9.32 18.22 -1.68
C GLU A 316 -10.65 18.96 -1.86
N GLY A 317 -11.27 19.33 -0.75
CA GLY A 317 -12.48 20.15 -0.78
C GLY A 317 -12.17 21.53 -1.35
N ALA A 318 -13.02 22.04 -2.25
CA ALA A 318 -12.87 23.39 -2.77
C ALA A 318 -12.87 24.41 -1.62
N ALA A 319 -11.98 25.40 -1.69
CA ALA A 319 -11.95 26.47 -0.71
C ALA A 319 -13.33 27.16 -0.59
N ARG A 320 -13.74 27.49 0.65
CA ARG A 320 -15.06 28.06 0.92
C ARG A 320 -15.27 29.36 0.13
N GLY A 321 -16.42 29.47 -0.54
CA GLY A 321 -16.79 30.67 -1.32
C GLY A 321 -16.18 30.74 -2.72
N VAL A 322 -15.44 29.71 -3.15
CA VAL A 322 -14.81 29.66 -4.48
C VAL A 322 -15.74 28.96 -5.47
N THR A 323 -16.01 29.62 -6.60
CA THR A 323 -16.85 29.07 -7.68
C THR A 323 -16.03 28.22 -8.65
N SER A 324 -16.69 27.40 -9.47
CA SER A 324 -16.02 26.53 -10.45
C SER A 324 -15.17 27.30 -11.48
N GLY A 325 -15.47 28.58 -11.73
CA GLY A 325 -14.73 29.44 -12.66
C GLY A 325 -13.47 30.09 -12.08
N SER A 326 -13.21 29.94 -10.77
CA SER A 326 -12.01 30.47 -10.15
C SER A 326 -10.75 29.71 -10.58
N ASN A 327 -9.60 30.39 -10.49
CA ASN A 327 -8.29 29.80 -10.75
C ASN A 327 -8.08 28.52 -9.91
N LEU A 328 -7.50 27.48 -10.51
CA LEU A 328 -7.19 26.22 -9.86
C LEU A 328 -6.34 26.38 -8.60
N ASP A 329 -5.39 27.33 -8.56
CA ASP A 329 -4.58 27.61 -7.36
C ASP A 329 -5.44 28.12 -6.19
N VAL A 330 -6.57 28.78 -6.49
CA VAL A 330 -7.53 29.26 -5.47
C VAL A 330 -8.47 28.14 -5.05
N ARG A 331 -8.87 27.27 -6.00
CA ARG A 331 -9.76 26.14 -5.75
C ARG A 331 -9.08 25.01 -4.98
N LEU A 332 -7.81 24.76 -5.28
CA LEU A 332 -7.01 23.61 -4.84
C LEU A 332 -5.63 24.07 -4.32
N PRO A 333 -5.60 24.84 -3.22
CA PRO A 333 -4.39 25.48 -2.71
C PRO A 333 -3.30 24.49 -2.28
N VAL A 334 -3.62 23.23 -2.00
CA VAL A 334 -2.63 22.22 -1.59
C VAL A 334 -2.21 21.33 -2.76
N THR A 335 -3.15 20.88 -3.60
CA THR A 335 -2.86 20.00 -4.74
C THR A 335 -2.00 20.70 -5.78
N MET A 336 -2.31 21.95 -6.15
CA MET A 336 -1.63 22.64 -7.25
C MET A 336 -0.14 22.92 -6.99
N PRO A 337 0.30 23.38 -5.80
CA PRO A 337 1.72 23.52 -5.50
C PRO A 337 2.48 22.19 -5.52
N LYS A 338 1.88 21.10 -5.03
CA LYS A 338 2.49 19.76 -5.06
C LYS A 338 2.65 19.25 -6.49
N MET A 339 1.63 19.42 -7.32
CA MET A 339 1.67 19.11 -8.74
C MET A 339 2.78 19.89 -9.45
N ARG A 340 2.88 21.20 -9.20
CA ARG A 340 3.96 22.03 -9.76
C ARG A 340 5.34 21.61 -9.27
N SER A 341 5.46 21.17 -8.01
CA SER A 341 6.70 20.62 -7.47
C SER A 341 7.13 19.35 -8.21
N VAL A 342 6.19 18.42 -8.44
CA VAL A 342 6.44 17.21 -9.24
C VAL A 342 6.88 17.57 -10.66
N LEU A 343 6.10 18.38 -11.37
CA LEU A 343 6.41 18.78 -12.75
C LEU A 343 7.73 19.55 -12.86
N GLY A 344 8.00 20.46 -11.93
CA GLY A 344 9.20 21.29 -11.89
C GLY A 344 10.48 20.46 -11.77
N ARG A 345 10.45 19.33 -11.06
CA ARG A 345 11.61 18.40 -10.97
C ARG A 345 12.03 17.85 -12.32
N TYR A 346 11.08 17.66 -13.23
CA TYR A 346 11.33 17.18 -14.59
C TYR A 346 11.44 18.32 -15.61
N GLY A 347 11.50 19.57 -15.15
CA GLY A 347 11.53 20.76 -16.00
C GLY A 347 10.26 20.94 -16.83
N LEU A 348 9.13 20.34 -16.43
CA LEU A 348 7.85 20.56 -17.08
C LEU A 348 7.25 21.90 -16.58
N PRO A 349 6.67 22.72 -17.47
CA PRO A 349 6.08 23.99 -17.06
C PRO A 349 4.83 23.79 -16.22
N ALA A 350 4.29 24.89 -15.71
CA ALA A 350 3.01 24.90 -15.04
C ALA A 350 1.88 24.32 -15.94
N PRO A 351 0.83 23.74 -15.34
CA PRO A 351 -0.24 23.05 -16.07
C PRO A 351 -0.86 23.88 -17.21
N SER A 352 -1.05 25.19 -17.00
CA SER A 352 -1.61 26.10 -18.01
C SER A 352 -0.78 26.20 -19.31
N ALA A 353 0.53 25.96 -19.25
CA ALA A 353 1.43 25.99 -20.41
C ALA A 353 1.79 24.58 -20.92
N LEU A 354 1.34 23.53 -20.22
CA LEU A 354 1.60 22.13 -20.53
C LEU A 354 0.59 21.57 -21.53
N PHE A 355 -0.68 22.00 -21.44
CA PHE A 355 -1.80 21.44 -22.19
C PHE A 355 -2.13 22.21 -23.47
N ARG A 356 -2.37 21.47 -24.56
CA ARG A 356 -2.81 22.05 -25.84
C ARG A 356 -4.24 22.60 -25.79
N THR A 357 -5.13 21.98 -25.02
CA THR A 357 -6.52 22.35 -24.79
C THR A 357 -7.03 21.53 -23.59
N GLY A 358 -7.28 22.17 -22.44
CA GLY A 358 -7.87 21.49 -21.28
C GLY A 358 -9.30 21.98 -21.07
N HIS A 359 -10.27 21.06 -21.00
CA HIS A 359 -11.54 21.33 -20.35
C HIS A 359 -11.31 21.18 -18.84
N THR A 360 -11.44 22.28 -18.08
CA THR A 360 -11.42 22.30 -16.61
C THR A 360 -12.79 22.06 -16.01
#